data_AF-A0A8T3S4K3-F1
#
_entry.id   AF-A0A8T3S4K3-F1
#
_cell.length_a   1.000
_cell.length_b   1.000
_cell.length_c   1.000
_cell.angle_alpha   90.00
_cell.angle_beta   90.00
_cell.angle_gamma   90.00
#
_symmetry.space_group_name_H-M   'P 1'
#
loop_
_entity.id
_entity.type
_entity.pdbx_description
1 polymer ?
#
loop_
_entity_poly.entity_id
_entity_poly.type
_entity_poly.pdbx_seq_one_letter_code
_entity_poly.pdbx_strand_id
1 'polypeptide(L)'
;MTGPILKPTPRVKVRKPHRDPVTSELRDYILARDKGCVGALLDMEGPCDGRIEIDHVLNAGLGKRGPSIPLNLASLCTFHHREKTDNARAWRPMLIEYVCSVEPVR
;
A
#
# COMPACT_ATOMS: atom_id res chain seq x y z
N MET A 1 -32.18 -0.47 51.82
CA MET A 1 -30.78 -0.73 51.44
C MET A 1 -30.75 -0.94 49.93
N THR A 2 -30.42 0.11 49.18
CA THR A 2 -30.44 0.12 47.71
C THR A 2 -29.07 -0.34 47.21
N GLY A 3 -28.99 -1.53 46.60
CA GLY A 3 -27.75 -2.07 46.04
C GLY A 3 -27.26 -1.28 44.81
N PRO A 4 -25.96 -1.29 44.49
CA PRO A 4 -25.42 -0.52 43.38
C PRO A 4 -25.81 -1.13 42.02
N ILE A 5 -26.25 -0.27 41.11
CA ILE A 5 -26.54 -0.59 39.71
C ILE A 5 -25.20 -0.76 38.97
N LEU A 6 -24.90 -1.98 38.52
CA LEU A 6 -23.78 -2.26 37.62
C LEU A 6 -24.00 -1.55 36.28
N LYS A 7 -23.09 -0.64 35.92
CA LYS A 7 -23.11 0.04 34.62
C LYS A 7 -22.66 -0.96 33.53
N PRO A 8 -23.37 -1.03 32.38
CA PRO A 8 -22.95 -1.90 31.28
C PRO A 8 -21.60 -1.42 30.71
N THR A 9 -20.68 -2.37 30.51
CA THR A 9 -19.37 -2.11 29.91
C THR A 9 -19.50 -1.62 28.47
N PRO A 10 -18.66 -0.68 28.00
CA PRO A 10 -18.71 -0.19 26.64
C PRO A 10 -18.41 -1.34 25.65
N ARG A 11 -19.35 -1.57 24.72
CA ARG A 11 -19.22 -2.58 23.68
C ARG A 11 -18.08 -2.15 22.73
N VAL A 12 -16.95 -2.84 22.78
CA VAL A 12 -15.83 -2.64 21.85
C VAL A 12 -16.36 -2.92 20.44
N LYS A 13 -16.46 -1.87 19.61
CA LYS A 13 -16.79 -2.04 18.19
C LYS A 13 -15.61 -2.75 17.52
N VAL A 14 -15.73 -4.06 17.32
CA VAL A 14 -14.83 -4.83 16.46
C VAL A 14 -14.92 -4.20 15.06
N ARG A 15 -13.88 -3.47 14.65
CA ARG A 15 -13.78 -2.96 13.28
C ARG A 15 -13.70 -4.18 12.37
N LYS A 16 -14.69 -4.37 11.50
CA LYS A 16 -14.62 -5.41 10.46
C LYS A 16 -13.32 -5.19 9.67
N PRO A 17 -12.49 -6.23 9.45
CA PRO A 17 -11.33 -6.09 8.58
C PRO A 17 -11.82 -5.59 7.23
N HIS A 18 -11.33 -4.42 6.84
CA HIS A 18 -11.55 -3.86 5.52
C HIS A 18 -11.04 -4.90 4.53
N ARG A 19 -11.87 -5.36 3.58
CA ARG A 19 -11.44 -6.30 2.53
C ARG A 19 -10.11 -5.80 1.98
N ASP A 20 -9.07 -6.63 2.09
CA ASP A 20 -7.80 -6.34 1.43
C ASP A 20 -8.11 -6.32 -0.07
N PRO A 21 -7.98 -5.16 -0.75
CA PRO A 21 -8.29 -5.11 -2.16
C PRO A 21 -7.21 -5.79 -3.01
N VAL A 22 -6.06 -6.17 -2.43
CA VAL A 22 -5.00 -6.93 -3.11
C VAL A 22 -5.16 -8.40 -2.73
N THR A 23 -5.52 -9.25 -3.69
CA THR A 23 -5.59 -10.71 -3.46
C THR A 23 -4.19 -11.28 -3.26
N SER A 24 -4.07 -12.45 -2.61
CA SER A 24 -2.78 -13.13 -2.46
C SER A 24 -2.12 -13.43 -3.80
N GLU A 25 -2.90 -13.87 -4.80
CA GLU A 25 -2.42 -14.13 -6.16
C GLU A 25 -1.83 -12.87 -6.80
N LEU A 26 -2.52 -11.73 -6.65
CA LEU A 26 -2.02 -10.46 -7.16
C LEU A 26 -0.77 -10.01 -6.41
N ARG A 27 -0.74 -10.19 -5.08
CA ARG A 27 0.44 -9.90 -4.26
C ARG A 27 1.65 -10.70 -4.73
N ASP A 28 1.51 -12.01 -4.91
CA ASP A 28 2.60 -12.89 -5.34
C ASP A 28 3.09 -12.54 -6.75
N TYR A 29 2.17 -12.21 -7.66
CA TYR A 29 2.51 -11.71 -8.98
C TYR A 29 3.36 -10.43 -8.92
N ILE A 30 2.96 -9.42 -8.13
CA ILE A 30 3.69 -8.16 -8.02
C ILE A 30 5.07 -8.37 -7.39
N LEU A 31 5.17 -9.19 -6.35
CA LEU A 31 6.47 -9.51 -5.73
C LEU A 31 7.42 -10.23 -6.71
N ALA A 32 6.91 -11.15 -7.52
CA ALA A 32 7.70 -11.86 -8.52
C ALA A 32 8.17 -10.93 -9.66
N ARG A 33 7.31 -9.99 -10.07
CA ARG A 33 7.60 -8.97 -11.08
C ARG A 33 8.71 -8.02 -10.61
N ASP A 34 8.55 -7.47 -9.40
CA ASP A 34 9.38 -6.37 -8.91
C ASP A 34 10.71 -6.79 -8.28
N LYS A 35 10.80 -8.05 -7.82
CA LYS A 35 12.04 -8.65 -7.27
C LYS A 35 12.70 -7.87 -6.12
N GLY A 36 11.96 -7.01 -5.41
CA GLY A 36 12.51 -6.23 -4.29
C GLY A 36 11.74 -4.95 -4.04
N CYS A 37 12.42 -3.94 -3.48
CA CYS A 37 11.85 -2.60 -3.34
C CYS A 37 12.06 -1.83 -4.66
N VAL A 38 10.97 -1.46 -5.34
CA VAL A 38 11.01 -0.63 -6.55
C VAL A 38 11.61 0.75 -6.23
N GLY A 39 11.40 1.28 -5.03
CA GLY A 39 12.01 2.54 -4.63
C GLY A 39 13.53 2.49 -4.62
N ALA A 40 14.12 1.38 -4.16
CA ALA A 40 15.57 1.18 -4.24
C ALA A 40 16.03 0.99 -5.70
N LEU A 41 15.24 0.31 -6.54
CA LEU A 41 15.54 0.13 -7.96
C LEU A 41 15.55 1.46 -8.73
N LEU A 42 14.71 2.40 -8.32
CA LEU A 42 14.57 3.73 -8.93
C LEU A 42 15.45 4.80 -8.26
N ASP A 43 16.39 4.40 -7.41
CA ASP A 43 17.23 5.32 -6.63
C ASP A 43 16.42 6.39 -5.87
N MET A 44 15.26 6.00 -5.31
CA MET A 44 14.51 6.85 -4.41
C MET A 44 15.37 7.22 -3.20
N GLU A 45 15.28 8.48 -2.78
CA GLU A 45 16.07 9.00 -1.66
C GLU A 45 15.93 8.12 -0.40
N GLY A 46 17.03 8.01 0.34
CA GLY A 46 17.09 7.31 1.63
C GLY A 46 17.27 5.79 1.57
N PRO A 47 17.48 5.15 2.74
CA PRO A 47 17.83 3.74 2.81
C PRO A 47 16.62 2.83 2.60
N CYS A 48 16.82 1.73 1.88
CA CYS A 48 15.86 0.63 1.83
C CYS A 48 15.90 -0.17 3.15
N ASP A 49 14.74 -0.37 3.80
CA ASP A 49 14.64 -1.16 5.04
C ASP A 49 14.35 -2.66 4.82
N GLY A 50 14.12 -3.07 3.55
CA GLY A 50 13.87 -4.45 3.13
C GLY A 50 12.50 -5.01 3.49
N ARG A 51 11.62 -4.29 4.20
CA ARG A 51 10.28 -4.75 4.57
C ARG A 51 9.27 -4.44 3.47
N ILE A 52 9.16 -5.35 2.52
CA ILE A 52 8.39 -5.15 1.29
C ILE A 52 6.87 -5.26 1.54
N GLU A 53 6.15 -4.22 1.12
CA GLU A 53 4.71 -4.12 1.07
C GLU A 53 4.25 -3.83 -0.36
N ILE A 54 3.02 -4.24 -0.71
CA ILE A 54 2.42 -3.86 -1.99
C ILE A 54 1.65 -2.56 -1.81
N ASP A 55 1.98 -1.58 -2.63
CA ASP A 55 1.51 -0.21 -2.48
C ASP A 55 0.87 0.31 -3.77
N HIS A 56 -0.17 1.13 -3.61
CA HIS A 56 -0.85 1.77 -4.74
C HIS A 56 -0.07 3.01 -5.18
N VAL A 57 0.36 3.03 -6.43
CA VAL A 57 1.10 4.17 -7.01
C VAL A 57 0.18 5.41 -7.05
N LEU A 58 -1.05 5.22 -7.51
CA LEU A 58 -2.10 6.23 -7.60
C LEU A 58 -3.29 5.93 -6.68
N ASN A 59 -3.81 7.01 -6.08
CA ASN A 59 -5.05 7.00 -5.31
C ASN A 59 -6.23 7.46 -6.18
N ALA A 60 -7.45 7.06 -5.83
CA ALA A 60 -8.69 7.47 -6.50
C ALA A 60 -9.22 8.84 -6.03
N GLY A 61 -8.41 9.64 -5.34
CA GLY A 61 -8.81 10.93 -4.75
C GLY A 61 -9.64 10.81 -3.46
N LEU A 62 -9.82 11.92 -2.73
CA LEU A 62 -10.61 12.01 -1.49
C LEU A 62 -10.30 10.91 -0.44
N GLY A 63 -9.04 10.53 -0.31
CA GLY A 63 -8.62 9.47 0.61
C GLY A 63 -9.02 8.05 0.20
N LYS A 64 -9.52 7.86 -1.03
CA LYS A 64 -9.84 6.54 -1.59
C LYS A 64 -8.62 5.93 -2.27
N ARG A 65 -8.44 4.63 -2.06
CA ARG A 65 -7.42 3.84 -2.75
C ARG A 65 -7.76 3.74 -4.24
N GLY A 66 -6.73 3.73 -5.09
CA GLY A 66 -6.88 3.42 -6.50
C GLY A 66 -7.29 1.95 -6.72
N PRO A 67 -7.53 1.56 -7.98
CA PRO A 67 -7.80 0.16 -8.31
C PRO A 67 -6.60 -0.72 -7.95
N SER A 68 -6.86 -1.91 -7.42
CA SER A 68 -5.85 -2.96 -7.22
C SER A 68 -5.67 -3.75 -8.51
N ILE A 69 -4.99 -3.13 -9.46
CA ILE A 69 -4.59 -3.73 -10.73
C ILE A 69 -3.07 -3.69 -10.85
N PRO A 70 -2.44 -4.60 -11.60
CA PRO A 70 -0.99 -4.60 -11.77
C PRO A 70 -0.39 -3.25 -12.17
N LEU A 71 -1.09 -2.53 -13.06
CA LEU A 71 -0.69 -1.20 -13.53
C LEU A 71 -0.71 -0.08 -12.47
N ASN A 72 -1.23 -0.34 -11.27
CA ASN A 72 -1.30 0.63 -10.19
C ASN A 72 -0.64 0.13 -8.89
N LEU A 73 0.04 -1.00 -8.93
CA LEU A 73 0.70 -1.60 -7.78
C LEU A 73 2.20 -1.66 -7.99
N ALA A 74 2.96 -1.40 -6.93
CA ALA A 74 4.41 -1.60 -6.88
C ALA A 74 4.81 -2.12 -5.50
N SER A 75 5.89 -2.90 -5.43
CA SER A 75 6.43 -3.35 -4.15
C SER A 75 7.41 -2.32 -3.58
N LEU A 76 7.09 -1.75 -2.43
CA LEU A 76 7.90 -0.74 -1.75
C LEU A 76 8.21 -1.18 -0.32
N CYS A 77 9.38 -0.79 0.17
CA CYS A 77 9.69 -0.91 1.58
C CYS A 77 8.95 0.19 2.38
N THR A 78 8.83 0.04 3.71
CA THR A 78 8.08 1.01 4.54
C THR A 78 8.66 2.42 4.38
N PHE A 79 9.99 2.55 4.34
CA PHE A 79 10.66 3.83 4.10
C PHE A 79 10.28 4.44 2.74
N HIS A 80 10.47 3.71 1.64
CA HIS A 80 10.20 4.24 0.29
C HIS A 80 8.71 4.45 0.02
N HIS A 81 7.82 3.70 0.66
CA HIS A 81 6.38 3.98 0.64
C HIS A 81 6.07 5.34 1.29
N ARG A 82 6.71 5.66 2.42
CA ARG A 82 6.58 6.99 3.04
C ARG A 82 7.18 8.08 2.15
N GLU A 83 8.36 7.84 1.61
CA GLU A 83 9.04 8.76 0.68
C GLU A 83 8.17 9.08 -0.55
N LYS A 84 7.54 8.06 -1.15
CA LYS A 84 6.51 8.23 -2.20
C LYS A 84 5.34 9.10 -1.72
N THR A 85 4.90 8.92 -0.49
CA THR A 85 3.74 9.64 0.07
C THR A 85 4.05 11.12 0.26
N ASP A 86 5.22 11.41 0.85
CA ASP A 86 5.65 12.75 1.19
C ASP A 86 6.08 13.54 -0.07
N ASN A 87 6.70 12.86 -1.05
CA ASN A 87 7.22 13.46 -2.29
C ASN A 87 6.51 12.95 -3.55
N ALA A 88 5.18 12.81 -3.48
CA ALA A 88 4.35 12.21 -4.52
C ALA A 88 4.53 12.81 -5.93
N ARG A 89 4.82 14.10 -6.05
CA ARG A 89 5.03 14.77 -7.35
C ARG A 89 6.32 14.32 -8.04
N ALA A 90 7.36 13.99 -7.27
CA ALA A 90 8.63 13.49 -7.79
C ALA A 90 8.53 11.99 -8.11
N TRP A 91 8.04 11.19 -7.17
CA TRP A 91 8.17 9.73 -7.27
C TRP A 91 7.06 9.03 -8.03
N ARG A 92 5.81 9.54 -8.01
CA ARG A 92 4.70 8.85 -8.70
C ARG A 92 4.91 8.76 -10.22
N PRO A 93 5.36 9.82 -10.93
CA PRO A 93 5.64 9.69 -12.36
C PRO A 93 6.64 8.58 -12.68
N MET A 94 7.73 8.48 -11.90
CA MET A 94 8.74 7.43 -12.08
C MET A 94 8.19 6.04 -11.79
N LEU A 95 7.39 5.89 -10.73
CA LEU A 95 6.73 4.61 -10.41
C LEU A 95 5.71 4.21 -11.49
N ILE A 96 4.97 5.16 -12.05
CA ILE A 96 4.07 4.90 -13.18
C ILE A 96 4.87 4.42 -14.38
N GLU A 97 5.93 5.13 -14.75
CA GLU A 97 6.80 4.76 -15.86
C GLU A 97 7.38 3.35 -15.67
N TYR A 98 7.88 3.06 -14.47
CA TYR A 98 8.34 1.73 -14.10
C TYR A 98 7.25 0.68 -14.32
N VAL A 99 6.08 0.85 -13.71
CA VAL A 99 4.99 -0.13 -13.79
C VAL A 99 4.54 -0.33 -15.25
N CYS A 100 4.43 0.74 -16.03
CA CYS A 100 4.13 0.66 -17.46
C CYS A 100 5.22 -0.06 -18.27
N SER A 101 6.48 -0.01 -17.84
CA SER A 101 7.60 -0.66 -18.53
C SER A 101 7.67 -2.18 -18.28
N VAL A 102 7.18 -2.64 -17.13
CA VAL A 102 7.23 -4.06 -16.74
C VAL A 102 5.89 -4.78 -16.90
N GLU A 103 4.79 -4.04 -17.01
CA GLU A 103 3.48 -4.61 -17.31
C GLU A 103 3.24 -4.69 -18.82
N PRO A 104 2.73 -5.81 -19.33
CA PRO A 104 2.33 -5.90 -20.72
C PRO A 104 1.15 -4.94 -20.98
N VAL A 105 1.28 -4.11 -22.01
CA VAL A 105 0.15 -3.37 -22.57
C VAL A 105 -0.83 -4.40 -23.15
N ARG A 106 -1.97 -4.59 -22.48
CA ARG A 106 -3.04 -5.47 -22.94
C ARG A 106 -4.18 -4.66 -23.55
#